data_AF-A0A2E0VVX9-F1
#
_entry.id   AF-A0A2E0VVX9-F1
#
_cell.length_a   1.000
_cell.length_b   1.000
_cell.length_c   1.000
_cell.angle_alpha   90.00
_cell.angle_beta   90.00
_cell.angle_gamma   90.00
#
_symmetry.space_group_name_H-M   'P 1'
#
loop_
_entity.id
_entity.type
_entity.pdbx_description
1 polymer ?
#
loop_
_entity_poly.entity_id
_entity_poly.type
_entity_poly.pdbx_seq_one_letter_code
_entity_poly.pdbx_strand_id
1 'polypeptide(L)'
;MQIDLSFYLEPPELIQRGKLTICVLAPLSMVSQQPGSYFRSELSPTKDMLYGLVENAAGWHFHEDQRKVIIKGLVKAVKKKFGKDPRWKDHPWLKGKLSSSGSGYFSLLQFHLGFKQIKADESPLAWDDLWSMLNKNKSISFVGGSRNYDYRLEDLITASRREDPKVTFGDRKGFYQFTLDQLRKIIEGQVHVNSLSPYFPQFYASPRKRGYVEPAKPWIYEVSCTPVVAKILSESFNEPAAPLYLGTNDGWVHVKWESYD
;
A
#
# COMPACT_ATOMS: atom_id res chain seq x y z
N MET A 1 -6.13 -20.09 -13.45
CA MET A 1 -5.61 -20.42 -12.11
C MET A 1 -6.78 -20.41 -11.13
N GLN A 2 -7.03 -21.52 -10.43
CA GLN A 2 -8.08 -21.60 -9.41
C GLN A 2 -7.43 -21.27 -8.06
N ILE A 3 -7.88 -20.18 -7.41
CA ILE A 3 -7.33 -19.78 -6.11
C ILE A 3 -7.96 -20.66 -5.03
N ASP A 4 -7.13 -21.43 -4.33
CA ASP A 4 -7.56 -22.22 -3.17
C ASP A 4 -7.28 -21.48 -1.85
N LEU A 5 -8.34 -21.22 -1.08
CA LEU A 5 -8.29 -20.60 0.24
C LEU A 5 -8.74 -21.58 1.34
N SER A 6 -8.69 -22.89 1.05
CA SER A 6 -9.10 -23.97 1.96
C SER A 6 -8.31 -23.97 3.27
N PHE A 7 -7.08 -23.44 3.29
CA PHE A 7 -6.28 -23.25 4.51
C PHE A 7 -7.08 -22.52 5.60
N TYR A 8 -7.94 -21.56 5.22
CA TYR A 8 -8.70 -20.80 6.22
C TYR A 8 -9.72 -21.67 6.97
N LEU A 9 -10.04 -22.86 6.46
CA LEU A 9 -10.97 -23.80 7.07
C LEU A 9 -10.32 -24.76 8.08
N GLU A 10 -9.00 -24.70 8.26
CA GLU A 10 -8.32 -25.46 9.32
C GLU A 10 -8.23 -24.62 10.61
N PRO A 11 -8.14 -25.23 11.80
CA PRO A 11 -7.87 -24.49 13.02
C PRO A 11 -6.54 -23.72 12.93
N PRO A 12 -6.45 -22.47 13.44
CA PRO A 12 -5.26 -21.63 13.36
C PRO A 12 -4.16 -22.06 14.35
N GLU A 13 -3.82 -23.34 14.33
CA GLU A 13 -2.77 -23.93 15.15
C GLU A 13 -1.44 -23.83 14.39
N LEU A 14 -0.58 -22.89 14.81
CA LEU A 14 0.70 -22.58 14.17
C LEU A 14 1.79 -23.60 14.53
N ILE A 15 1.55 -24.86 14.18
CA ILE A 15 2.41 -26.00 14.55
C ILE A 15 3.63 -26.14 13.65
N GLN A 16 3.54 -25.72 12.38
CA GLN A 16 4.65 -25.81 11.46
C GLN A 16 5.56 -24.60 11.63
N ARG A 17 6.87 -24.84 11.63
CA ARG A 17 7.87 -23.78 11.73
C ARG A 17 8.82 -23.80 10.54
N GLY A 18 9.52 -22.69 10.35
CA GLY A 18 10.59 -22.58 9.37
C GLY A 18 11.25 -21.21 9.39
N LYS A 19 12.18 -21.02 8.46
CA LYS A 19 12.96 -19.81 8.29
C LYS A 19 12.60 -19.14 6.97
N LEU A 20 12.32 -17.84 7.05
CA LEU A 20 12.18 -16.97 5.89
C LEU A 20 13.38 -16.03 5.82
N THR A 21 14.13 -16.11 4.73
CA THR A 21 15.27 -15.23 4.45
C THR A 21 14.89 -14.30 3.31
N ILE A 22 15.00 -12.99 3.53
CA ILE A 22 14.66 -11.97 2.55
C ILE A 22 15.93 -11.18 2.19
N CYS A 23 16.35 -11.28 0.94
CA CYS A 23 17.46 -10.54 0.37
C CYS A 23 16.92 -9.42 -0.51
N VAL A 24 17.38 -8.19 -0.26
CA VAL A 24 16.97 -7.03 -1.05
C VAL A 24 17.75 -7.00 -2.35
N LEU A 25 17.06 -6.79 -3.48
CA LEU A 25 17.66 -6.72 -4.82
C LEU A 25 17.72 -5.29 -5.36
N ALA A 26 16.93 -4.38 -4.78
CA ALA A 26 16.89 -2.96 -5.11
C ALA A 26 16.43 -2.15 -3.89
N PRO A 27 16.77 -0.86 -3.79
CA PRO A 27 16.31 -0.01 -2.68
C PRO A 27 14.79 -0.07 -2.48
N LEU A 28 14.37 -0.27 -1.24
CA LEU A 28 12.96 -0.49 -0.90
C LEU A 28 12.32 0.77 -0.37
N SER A 29 11.12 1.08 -0.83
CA SER A 29 10.24 2.07 -0.20
C SER A 29 9.09 1.36 0.51
N MET A 30 9.27 1.12 1.81
CA MET A 30 8.38 0.36 2.67
C MET A 30 7.55 1.30 3.54
N VAL A 31 6.53 1.95 2.98
CA VAL A 31 5.69 2.88 3.75
C VAL A 31 4.52 2.12 4.41
N SER A 32 4.37 2.26 5.73
CA SER A 32 3.38 1.50 6.52
C SER A 32 1.97 2.10 6.54
N GLN A 33 1.82 3.39 6.20
CA GLN A 33 0.55 4.12 6.20
C GLN A 33 0.40 4.96 4.93
N GLN A 34 -0.82 5.37 4.58
CA GLN A 34 -0.97 6.37 3.51
C GLN A 34 -0.36 7.71 3.97
N PRO A 35 0.70 8.21 3.32
CA PRO A 35 1.35 9.41 3.79
C PRO A 35 0.64 10.66 3.28
N GLY A 36 0.60 11.70 4.12
CA GLY A 36 0.09 13.02 3.73
C GLY A 36 1.05 13.76 2.78
N SER A 37 2.30 13.99 3.22
CA SER A 37 3.30 14.77 2.48
C SER A 37 4.65 14.08 2.30
N TYR A 38 5.06 13.20 3.22
CA TYR A 38 6.36 12.52 3.21
C TYR A 38 6.20 11.00 3.31
N PHE A 39 6.80 10.27 2.37
CA PHE A 39 6.76 8.82 2.29
C PHE A 39 7.96 8.24 3.04
N ARG A 40 7.93 8.26 4.38
CA ARG A 40 9.01 7.65 5.19
C ARG A 40 8.97 6.14 5.04
N SER A 41 10.08 5.54 4.60
CA SER A 41 10.24 4.09 4.58
C SER A 41 10.52 3.56 5.98
N GLU A 42 9.92 2.42 6.31
CA GLU A 42 10.32 1.60 7.44
C GLU A 42 11.74 1.06 7.22
N LEU A 43 12.48 0.88 8.33
CA LEU A 43 13.84 0.32 8.30
C LEU A 43 13.85 -1.20 8.16
N SER A 44 12.72 -1.84 8.46
CA SER A 44 12.52 -3.27 8.29
C SER A 44 11.06 -3.56 7.92
N PRO A 45 10.78 -4.69 7.25
CA PRO A 45 9.43 -5.05 6.83
C PRO A 45 8.48 -5.19 8.01
N THR A 46 7.31 -4.56 7.91
CA THR A 46 6.23 -4.78 8.87
C THR A 46 5.58 -6.13 8.64
N LYS A 47 4.85 -6.64 9.64
CA LYS A 47 4.09 -7.89 9.52
C LYS A 47 3.11 -7.86 8.34
N ASP A 48 2.47 -6.73 8.10
CA ASP A 48 1.52 -6.55 7.00
C ASP A 48 2.20 -6.60 5.63
N MET A 49 3.42 -6.07 5.51
CA MET A 49 4.21 -6.19 4.29
C MET A 49 4.65 -7.63 4.04
N LEU A 50 5.02 -8.37 5.09
CA LEU A 50 5.35 -9.80 4.98
C LEU A 50 4.12 -10.63 4.56
N TYR A 51 2.94 -10.29 5.06
CA TYR A 51 1.71 -10.90 4.56
C TYR A 51 1.47 -10.58 3.08
N GLY A 52 1.58 -9.30 2.71
CA GLY A 52 1.43 -8.87 1.32
C GLY A 52 2.42 -9.55 0.38
N LEU A 53 3.66 -9.79 0.83
CA LEU A 53 4.68 -10.53 0.10
C LEU A 53 4.24 -11.97 -0.21
N VAL A 54 3.72 -12.69 0.79
CA VAL A 54 3.24 -14.07 0.61
C VAL A 54 2.01 -14.11 -0.29
N GLU A 55 1.05 -13.20 -0.07
CA GLU A 55 -0.15 -13.12 -0.91
C GLU A 55 0.20 -12.77 -2.37
N ASN A 56 1.19 -11.90 -2.59
CA ASN A 56 1.71 -11.58 -3.91
C ASN A 56 2.39 -12.79 -4.56
N ALA A 57 3.23 -13.53 -3.81
CA ALA A 57 3.84 -14.76 -4.29
C ALA A 57 2.80 -15.80 -4.71
N ALA A 58 1.69 -15.91 -3.98
CA ALA A 58 0.57 -16.81 -4.27
C ALA A 58 -0.41 -16.28 -5.35
N GLY A 59 -0.20 -15.06 -5.86
CA GLY A 59 -1.05 -14.44 -6.88
C GLY A 59 -2.41 -13.92 -6.37
N TRP A 60 -2.53 -13.63 -5.07
CA TRP A 60 -3.78 -13.22 -4.42
C TRP A 60 -4.01 -11.70 -4.47
N HIS A 61 -4.26 -11.19 -5.67
CA HIS A 61 -4.48 -9.77 -5.94
C HIS A 61 -5.96 -9.37 -5.86
N PHE A 62 -6.55 -9.50 -4.67
CA PHE A 62 -7.96 -9.13 -4.47
C PHE A 62 -8.13 -7.64 -4.19
N HIS A 63 -9.17 -7.03 -4.78
CA HIS A 63 -9.63 -5.70 -4.38
C HIS A 63 -10.21 -5.74 -2.95
N GLU A 64 -10.21 -4.61 -2.24
CA GLU A 64 -10.68 -4.54 -0.85
C GLU A 64 -12.11 -5.08 -0.68
N ASP A 65 -13.02 -4.73 -1.58
CA ASP A 65 -14.40 -5.21 -1.55
C ASP A 65 -14.50 -6.72 -1.75
N GLN A 66 -13.68 -7.27 -2.64
CA GLN A 66 -13.60 -8.71 -2.87
C GLN A 66 -13.05 -9.44 -1.63
N ARG A 67 -12.03 -8.89 -0.96
CA ARG A 67 -11.49 -9.44 0.30
C ARG A 67 -12.56 -9.54 1.37
N LYS A 68 -13.38 -8.48 1.53
CA LYS A 68 -14.50 -8.47 2.50
C LYS A 68 -15.51 -9.58 2.21
N VAL A 69 -15.86 -9.78 0.94
CA VAL A 69 -16.77 -10.87 0.51
C VAL A 69 -16.17 -12.24 0.79
N ILE A 70 -14.89 -12.44 0.43
CA ILE A 70 -14.14 -13.69 0.64
C ILE A 70 -14.11 -14.04 2.13
N ILE A 71 -13.67 -13.12 2.99
CA ILE A 71 -13.61 -13.35 4.43
C ILE A 71 -14.99 -13.69 5.00
N LYS A 72 -16.04 -12.98 4.59
CA LYS A 72 -17.42 -13.28 5.05
C LYS A 72 -17.83 -14.71 4.68
N GLY A 73 -17.49 -15.16 3.48
CA GLY A 73 -17.71 -16.54 3.03
C GLY A 73 -16.92 -17.57 3.84
N LEU A 74 -15.62 -17.34 4.01
CA LEU A 74 -14.73 -18.23 4.76
C LEU A 74 -15.16 -18.34 6.23
N VAL A 75 -15.44 -17.22 6.90
CA VAL A 75 -15.92 -17.19 8.29
C VAL A 75 -17.25 -17.94 8.44
N LYS A 76 -18.17 -17.82 7.48
CA LYS A 76 -19.43 -18.59 7.49
C LYS A 76 -19.16 -20.09 7.40
N ALA A 77 -18.23 -20.51 6.54
CA ALA A 77 -17.84 -21.91 6.39
C ALA A 77 -17.15 -22.46 7.65
N VAL A 78 -16.23 -21.69 8.24
CA VAL A 78 -15.57 -22.05 9.51
C VAL A 78 -16.58 -22.17 10.65
N LYS A 79 -17.50 -21.21 10.81
CA LYS A 79 -18.56 -21.27 11.83
C LYS A 79 -19.43 -22.52 11.71
N LYS A 80 -19.71 -22.96 10.47
CA LYS A 80 -20.45 -24.20 10.24
C LYS A 80 -19.69 -25.44 10.73
N LYS A 81 -18.36 -25.46 10.57
CA LYS A 81 -17.50 -26.58 10.98
C LYS A 81 -17.16 -26.56 12.48
N PHE A 82 -16.78 -25.42 13.01
CA PHE A 82 -16.17 -25.29 14.36
C PHE A 82 -16.98 -24.44 15.34
N GLY A 83 -18.12 -23.90 14.96
CA GLY A 83 -18.89 -22.98 15.80
C GLY A 83 -19.41 -23.57 17.12
N LYS A 84 -19.42 -24.90 17.24
CA LYS A 84 -19.80 -25.63 18.47
C LYS A 84 -18.59 -26.05 19.32
N ASP A 85 -17.37 -25.91 18.82
CA ASP A 85 -16.16 -26.31 19.55
C ASP A 85 -15.84 -25.25 20.62
N PRO A 86 -15.84 -25.61 21.92
CA PRO A 86 -15.55 -24.67 23.01
C PRO A 86 -14.16 -24.04 22.89
N ARG A 87 -13.19 -24.75 22.29
CA ARG A 87 -11.80 -24.27 22.15
C ARG A 87 -11.70 -23.01 21.31
N TRP A 88 -12.59 -22.86 20.33
CA TRP A 88 -12.51 -21.80 19.31
C TRP A 88 -13.62 -20.77 19.42
N LYS A 89 -14.59 -20.96 20.32
CA LYS A 89 -15.79 -20.12 20.46
C LYS A 89 -15.47 -18.62 20.53
N ASP A 90 -14.40 -18.26 21.24
CA ASP A 90 -14.00 -16.87 21.42
C ASP A 90 -12.87 -16.38 20.51
N HIS A 91 -12.29 -17.27 19.71
CA HIS A 91 -11.12 -16.97 18.89
C HIS A 91 -11.45 -15.97 17.75
N PRO A 92 -10.61 -14.95 17.49
CA PRO A 92 -10.85 -13.92 16.47
C PRO A 92 -11.07 -14.46 15.04
N TRP A 93 -10.40 -15.55 14.68
CA TRP A 93 -10.59 -16.28 13.41
C TRP A 93 -12.04 -16.70 13.17
N LEU A 94 -12.69 -17.29 14.19
CA LEU A 94 -14.08 -17.72 14.10
C LEU A 94 -15.04 -16.53 13.99
N LYS A 95 -14.66 -15.38 14.57
CA LYS A 95 -15.43 -14.14 14.55
C LYS A 95 -15.16 -13.29 13.30
N GLY A 96 -14.12 -13.60 12.51
CA GLY A 96 -13.69 -12.80 11.36
C GLY A 96 -13.14 -11.42 11.75
N LYS A 97 -12.58 -11.28 12.95
CA LYS A 97 -12.07 -10.00 13.47
C LYS A 97 -10.60 -9.79 13.06
N LEU A 98 -10.37 -9.53 11.78
CA LEU A 98 -9.04 -9.19 11.26
C LEU A 98 -8.64 -7.77 11.68
N SER A 99 -7.35 -7.53 11.86
CA SER A 99 -6.81 -6.19 12.06
C SER A 99 -6.35 -5.61 10.74
N SER A 100 -6.68 -4.34 10.50
CA SER A 100 -6.17 -3.61 9.35
C SER A 100 -4.84 -2.92 9.68
N SER A 101 -3.97 -2.84 8.68
CA SER A 101 -2.79 -1.99 8.69
C SER A 101 -3.18 -0.51 8.67
N GLY A 102 -2.20 0.38 8.85
CA GLY A 102 -2.43 1.83 8.74
C GLY A 102 -2.79 2.31 7.33
N SER A 103 -2.69 1.46 6.30
CA SER A 103 -3.20 1.72 4.95
C SER A 103 -4.60 1.15 4.69
N GLY A 104 -5.22 0.51 5.69
CA GLY A 104 -6.52 -0.17 5.57
C GLY A 104 -6.45 -1.61 5.04
N TYR A 105 -5.27 -2.08 4.64
CA TYR A 105 -5.05 -3.45 4.18
C TYR A 105 -5.22 -4.46 5.32
N PHE A 106 -5.80 -5.62 5.05
CA PHE A 106 -5.81 -6.76 5.96
C PHE A 106 -5.54 -8.04 5.18
N SER A 107 -4.81 -8.97 5.81
CA SER A 107 -4.39 -10.21 5.17
C SER A 107 -5.31 -11.39 5.48
N LEU A 108 -5.53 -12.25 4.50
CA LEU A 108 -6.25 -13.53 4.67
C LEU A 108 -5.44 -14.51 5.55
N LEU A 109 -4.12 -14.35 5.63
CA LEU A 109 -3.19 -15.21 6.34
C LEU A 109 -3.05 -14.86 7.83
N GLN A 110 -3.67 -13.78 8.30
CA GLN A 110 -3.40 -13.18 9.62
C GLN A 110 -3.47 -14.17 10.80
N PHE A 111 -4.38 -15.14 10.75
CA PHE A 111 -4.54 -16.15 11.81
C PHE A 111 -3.75 -17.42 11.58
N HIS A 112 -3.26 -17.66 10.36
CA HIS A 112 -2.64 -18.91 9.94
C HIS A 112 -1.13 -18.79 9.69
N LEU A 113 -0.59 -17.60 9.91
CA LEU A 113 0.80 -17.26 9.66
C LEU A 113 1.29 -16.21 10.66
N GLY A 114 2.37 -16.51 11.35
CA GLY A 114 3.08 -15.66 12.28
C GLY A 114 4.53 -15.46 11.87
N PHE A 115 5.06 -14.27 12.13
CA PHE A 115 6.44 -13.91 11.86
C PHE A 115 7.08 -13.40 13.14
N LYS A 116 8.31 -13.84 13.41
CA LYS A 116 9.17 -13.32 14.47
C LYS A 116 10.54 -13.03 13.88
N GLN A 117 10.95 -11.77 13.90
CA GLN A 117 12.26 -11.40 13.38
C GLN A 117 13.36 -11.97 14.27
N ILE A 118 14.27 -12.75 13.68
CA ILE A 118 15.45 -13.30 14.37
C ILE A 118 16.65 -12.37 14.14
N LYS A 119 16.79 -11.86 12.92
CA LYS A 119 17.91 -11.00 12.54
C LYS A 119 17.40 -9.81 11.75
N ALA A 120 17.66 -8.62 12.30
CA ALA A 120 17.55 -7.35 11.61
C ALA A 120 18.92 -6.92 11.11
N ASP A 121 18.94 -6.05 10.10
CA ASP A 121 20.09 -5.20 9.88
C ASP A 121 20.04 -4.04 10.89
N GLU A 122 21.10 -3.87 11.67
CA GLU A 122 21.16 -2.87 12.74
C GLU A 122 21.46 -1.47 12.19
N SER A 123 22.01 -1.39 10.98
CA SER A 123 22.41 -0.13 10.35
C SER A 123 22.13 -0.14 8.85
N PRO A 124 20.86 -0.26 8.42
CA PRO A 124 20.54 -0.20 7.00
C PRO A 124 20.81 1.20 6.45
N LEU A 125 21.25 1.29 5.19
CA LEU A 125 21.40 2.56 4.51
C LEU A 125 20.00 3.13 4.24
N ALA A 126 19.75 4.38 4.65
CA ALA A 126 18.48 5.05 4.45
C ALA A 126 18.70 6.44 3.88
N TRP A 127 17.93 6.81 2.86
CA TRP A 127 18.01 8.13 2.22
C TRP A 127 16.65 8.55 1.66
N ASP A 128 16.52 9.84 1.38
CA ASP A 128 15.39 10.39 0.65
C ASP A 128 15.78 10.65 -0.80
N ASP A 129 14.90 10.29 -1.73
CA ASP A 129 15.00 10.68 -3.13
C ASP A 129 13.75 11.44 -3.58
N LEU A 130 13.89 12.21 -4.67
CA LEU A 130 12.82 12.94 -5.31
C LEU A 130 12.00 11.99 -6.18
N TRP A 131 10.76 11.75 -5.76
CA TRP A 131 9.84 10.87 -6.44
C TRP A 131 8.67 11.65 -7.05
N SER A 132 8.37 11.35 -8.32
CA SER A 132 7.21 11.90 -9.00
C SER A 132 6.04 10.93 -8.87
N MET A 133 4.95 11.38 -8.24
CA MET A 133 3.73 10.59 -8.18
C MET A 133 3.09 10.47 -9.57
N LEU A 134 2.72 9.25 -9.95
CA LEU A 134 1.72 9.02 -11.00
C LEU A 134 0.35 9.44 -10.47
N ASN A 135 0.10 10.75 -10.47
CA ASN A 135 -1.18 11.29 -10.08
C ASN A 135 -2.26 10.85 -11.08
N LYS A 136 -3.44 10.46 -10.59
CA LYS A 136 -4.59 10.20 -11.46
C LYS A 136 -4.91 11.48 -12.24
N ASN A 137 -5.21 11.35 -13.54
CA ASN A 137 -5.58 12.46 -14.44
C ASN A 137 -6.81 13.28 -13.98
N LYS A 138 -7.48 12.88 -12.89
CA LYS A 138 -8.68 13.54 -12.33
C LYS A 138 -8.46 14.09 -10.90
N SER A 139 -7.27 13.99 -10.32
CA SER A 139 -7.04 14.48 -8.94
C SER A 139 -6.59 15.94 -8.95
N ILE A 140 -6.87 16.68 -7.87
CA ILE A 140 -6.36 18.04 -7.67
C ILE A 140 -4.84 18.18 -7.62
N SER A 141 -4.15 17.06 -7.38
CA SER A 141 -2.70 16.98 -7.40
C SER A 141 -2.16 17.11 -8.84
N PHE A 142 -3.04 16.88 -9.83
CA PHE A 142 -2.79 17.04 -11.25
C PHE A 142 -4.12 17.27 -11.95
N VAL A 143 -4.65 18.50 -11.88
CA VAL A 143 -5.97 18.85 -12.40
C VAL A 143 -5.92 18.82 -13.92
N GLY A 144 -6.04 17.63 -14.52
CA GLY A 144 -6.08 17.42 -15.97
C GLY A 144 -5.25 18.44 -16.74
N GLY A 145 -3.95 18.52 -16.42
CA GLY A 145 -3.10 19.62 -16.86
C GLY A 145 -3.26 19.82 -18.36
N SER A 146 -3.69 21.02 -18.76
CA SER A 146 -3.80 21.34 -20.18
C SER A 146 -2.40 21.57 -20.74
N ARG A 147 -2.10 20.98 -21.90
CA ARG A 147 -0.93 21.40 -22.70
C ARG A 147 -1.06 22.83 -23.21
N ASN A 148 -2.25 23.43 -23.11
CA ASN A 148 -2.49 24.79 -23.52
C ASN A 148 -2.02 25.73 -22.43
N TYR A 149 -1.15 26.64 -22.84
CA TYR A 149 -0.71 27.77 -22.05
C TYR A 149 -1.39 29.03 -22.58
N ASP A 150 -2.38 29.52 -21.83
CA ASP A 150 -2.98 30.81 -22.07
C ASP A 150 -2.25 31.87 -21.24
N TYR A 151 -1.35 32.60 -21.90
CA TYR A 151 -0.56 33.67 -21.30
C TYR A 151 -1.43 34.74 -20.60
N ARG A 152 -2.72 34.87 -20.97
CA ARG A 152 -3.65 35.83 -20.37
C ARG A 152 -4.00 35.52 -18.92
N LEU A 153 -3.59 34.36 -18.40
CA LEU A 153 -3.80 33.94 -17.01
C LEU A 153 -2.54 34.12 -16.14
N GLU A 154 -1.41 34.59 -16.70
CA GLU A 154 -0.15 34.77 -15.97
C GLU A 154 -0.27 35.67 -14.73
N ASP A 155 -0.99 36.79 -14.85
CA ASP A 155 -1.20 37.73 -13.74
C ASP A 155 -1.95 37.06 -12.57
N LEU A 156 -2.97 36.25 -12.90
CA LEU A 156 -3.76 35.50 -11.93
C LEU A 156 -2.92 34.44 -11.21
N ILE A 157 -2.10 33.70 -11.96
CA ILE A 157 -1.19 32.67 -11.43
C ILE A 157 -0.09 33.31 -10.57
N THR A 158 0.43 34.47 -10.99
CA THR A 158 1.43 35.22 -10.23
C THR A 158 0.83 35.74 -8.92
N ALA A 159 -0.41 36.24 -8.94
CA ALA A 159 -1.13 36.69 -7.76
C ALA A 159 -1.36 35.56 -6.73
N SER A 160 -1.44 34.31 -7.17
CA SER A 160 -1.60 33.16 -6.28
C SER A 160 -0.29 32.64 -5.65
N ARG A 161 0.88 33.09 -6.13
CA ARG A 161 2.20 32.60 -5.69
C ARG A 161 2.98 33.58 -4.82
N ARG A 162 2.39 34.73 -4.49
CA ARG A 162 2.98 35.71 -3.55
C ARG A 162 2.92 35.18 -2.12
N GLU A 163 3.77 35.72 -1.24
CA GLU A 163 3.79 35.38 0.20
C GLU A 163 2.42 35.64 0.87
N ASP A 164 1.70 36.68 0.41
CA ASP A 164 0.29 36.93 0.73
C ASP A 164 -0.57 36.76 -0.54
N PRO A 165 -1.10 35.54 -0.79
CA PRO A 165 -1.80 35.24 -2.03
C PRO A 165 -3.21 35.82 -2.02
N LYS A 166 -3.45 36.82 -2.87
CA LYS A 166 -4.79 37.42 -3.08
C LYS A 166 -5.77 36.43 -3.71
N VAL A 167 -5.25 35.48 -4.48
CA VAL A 167 -6.03 34.44 -5.14
C VAL A 167 -5.58 33.08 -4.63
N THR A 168 -6.53 32.24 -4.26
CA THR A 168 -6.25 30.86 -3.85
C THR A 168 -6.99 29.89 -4.77
N PHE A 169 -6.37 28.74 -5.01
CA PHE A 169 -6.94 27.66 -5.82
C PHE A 169 -7.32 26.45 -4.96
N GLY A 170 -8.43 25.80 -5.28
CA GLY A 170 -8.91 24.61 -4.58
C GLY A 170 -10.10 23.94 -5.27
N ASP A 171 -10.57 22.84 -4.70
CA ASP A 171 -11.68 22.01 -5.19
C ASP A 171 -12.78 21.78 -4.15
N ARG A 172 -12.56 22.23 -2.92
CA ARG A 172 -13.50 22.09 -1.81
C ARG A 172 -14.62 23.13 -1.87
N LYS A 173 -15.67 22.92 -1.07
CA LYS A 173 -16.71 23.93 -0.83
C LYS A 173 -16.06 25.24 -0.39
N GLY A 174 -16.44 26.34 -1.06
CA GLY A 174 -15.84 27.67 -0.91
C GLY A 174 -15.12 28.18 -2.17
N PHE A 175 -14.69 27.27 -3.06
CA PHE A 175 -14.08 27.64 -4.35
C PHE A 175 -15.13 27.69 -5.47
N TYR A 176 -15.10 28.74 -6.29
CA TYR A 176 -16.10 29.00 -7.33
C TYR A 176 -15.58 28.72 -8.74
N GLN A 177 -16.46 28.22 -9.62
CA GLN A 177 -16.11 28.00 -11.02
C GLN A 177 -16.26 29.29 -11.83
N PHE A 178 -15.30 29.53 -12.73
CA PHE A 178 -15.24 30.72 -13.57
C PHE A 178 -14.96 30.33 -15.01
N THR A 179 -15.52 31.12 -15.94
CA THR A 179 -15.16 31.10 -17.35
C THR A 179 -13.83 31.80 -17.59
N LEU A 180 -13.21 31.61 -18.76
CA LEU A 180 -11.94 32.25 -19.12
C LEU A 180 -12.00 33.79 -19.00
N ASP A 181 -13.07 34.41 -19.49
CA ASP A 181 -13.23 35.87 -19.43
C ASP A 181 -13.42 36.40 -18.01
N GLN A 182 -14.00 35.60 -17.12
CA GLN A 182 -14.10 35.92 -15.71
C GLN A 182 -12.73 35.79 -15.02
N LEU A 183 -12.00 34.72 -15.28
CA LEU A 183 -10.67 34.48 -14.69
C LEU A 183 -9.70 35.64 -14.97
N ARG A 184 -9.75 36.22 -16.17
CA ARG A 184 -8.92 37.38 -16.57
C ARG A 184 -9.18 38.66 -15.76
N LYS A 185 -10.31 38.73 -15.06
CA LYS A 185 -10.74 39.92 -14.30
C LYS A 185 -10.62 39.73 -12.79
N ILE A 186 -10.26 38.53 -12.33
CA ILE A 186 -10.13 38.24 -10.90
C ILE A 186 -8.85 38.87 -10.37
N ILE A 187 -8.99 39.68 -9.33
CA ILE A 187 -7.89 40.34 -8.63
C ILE A 187 -7.65 39.64 -7.27
N GLU A 188 -8.71 39.14 -6.66
CA GLU A 188 -8.69 38.39 -5.39
C GLU A 188 -9.84 37.37 -5.32
N GLY A 189 -9.66 36.29 -4.55
CA GLY A 189 -10.73 35.33 -4.27
C GLY A 189 -10.34 33.84 -4.35
N GLN A 190 -11.36 32.99 -4.25
CA GLN A 190 -11.24 31.53 -4.22
C GLN A 190 -11.70 30.93 -5.55
N VAL A 191 -10.74 30.50 -6.37
CA VAL A 191 -10.99 29.99 -7.72
C VAL A 191 -10.93 28.46 -7.75
N HIS A 192 -11.98 27.84 -8.27
CA HIS A 192 -12.02 26.40 -8.44
C HIS A 192 -11.05 25.96 -9.53
N VAL A 193 -10.22 24.95 -9.24
CA VAL A 193 -9.14 24.48 -10.13
C VAL A 193 -9.59 24.08 -11.54
N ASN A 194 -10.80 23.52 -11.68
CA ASN A 194 -11.41 23.19 -12.98
C ASN A 194 -11.58 24.40 -13.91
N SER A 195 -11.63 25.62 -13.38
CA SER A 195 -11.72 26.85 -14.18
C SER A 195 -10.41 27.08 -14.96
N LEU A 196 -9.27 26.72 -14.35
CA LEU A 196 -7.94 26.88 -14.93
C LEU A 196 -7.51 25.69 -15.79
N SER A 197 -7.97 24.49 -15.44
CA SER A 197 -7.54 23.22 -16.04
C SER A 197 -7.47 23.22 -17.57
N PRO A 198 -8.43 23.80 -18.33
CA PRO A 198 -8.39 23.81 -19.80
C PRO A 198 -7.34 24.75 -20.42
N TYR A 199 -6.91 25.77 -19.67
CA TYR A 199 -6.23 26.96 -20.22
C TYR A 199 -4.81 27.15 -19.72
N PHE A 200 -4.41 26.53 -18.61
CA PHE A 200 -3.07 26.72 -18.06
C PHE A 200 -2.44 25.38 -17.67
N PRO A 201 -1.16 25.14 -18.02
CA PRO A 201 -0.48 23.89 -17.70
C PRO A 201 -0.30 23.76 -16.20
N GLN A 202 -0.79 22.65 -15.66
CA GLN A 202 -0.63 22.29 -14.24
C GLN A 202 0.34 21.13 -14.06
N PHE A 203 1.30 20.97 -14.99
CA PHE A 203 2.19 19.81 -15.04
C PHE A 203 3.32 19.80 -14.00
N TYR A 204 3.56 20.92 -13.31
CA TYR A 204 4.62 20.99 -12.30
C TYR A 204 4.09 20.49 -10.96
N ALA A 205 3.91 19.17 -10.84
CA ALA A 205 3.90 18.55 -9.53
C ALA A 205 5.34 18.57 -9.02
N SER A 206 5.62 19.37 -7.98
CA SER A 206 6.92 19.32 -7.31
C SER A 206 7.18 17.87 -6.87
N PRO A 207 8.35 17.29 -7.19
CA PRO A 207 8.67 15.94 -6.76
C PRO A 207 8.57 15.86 -5.24
N ARG A 208 7.97 14.79 -4.74
CA ARG A 208 7.84 14.57 -3.30
C ARG A 208 9.05 13.78 -2.81
N LYS A 209 9.44 14.03 -1.57
CA LYS A 209 10.45 13.19 -0.92
C LYS A 209 9.85 11.82 -0.62
N ARG A 210 10.57 10.79 -1.04
CA ARG A 210 10.30 9.39 -0.71
C ARG A 210 11.54 8.78 -0.09
N GLY A 211 11.36 8.16 1.07
CA GLY A 211 12.40 7.42 1.74
C GLY A 211 12.62 6.06 1.08
N TYR A 212 13.88 5.67 1.02
CA TYR A 212 14.36 4.37 0.59
C TYR A 212 15.26 3.77 1.65
N VAL A 213 15.25 2.44 1.73
CA VAL A 213 16.07 1.65 2.63
C VAL A 213 16.73 0.52 1.86
N GLU A 214 18.02 0.35 2.10
CA GLU A 214 18.84 -0.73 1.57
C GLU A 214 19.59 -1.41 2.72
N PRO A 215 19.17 -2.62 3.14
CA PRO A 215 19.87 -3.34 4.18
C PRO A 215 21.15 -3.98 3.61
N ALA A 216 22.24 -3.91 4.37
CA ALA A 216 23.51 -4.56 4.05
C ALA A 216 23.47 -6.08 4.25
N LYS A 217 22.50 -6.57 5.04
CA LYS A 217 22.33 -8.00 5.35
C LYS A 217 20.88 -8.44 5.12
N PRO A 218 20.66 -9.72 4.75
CA PRO A 218 19.31 -10.26 4.63
C PRO A 218 18.54 -10.17 5.94
N TRP A 219 17.23 -9.93 5.86
CA TRP A 219 16.34 -10.08 7.00
C TRP A 219 16.01 -11.56 7.20
N ILE A 220 16.03 -12.01 8.45
CA ILE A 220 15.74 -13.40 8.80
C ILE A 220 14.57 -13.42 9.78
N TYR A 221 13.53 -14.16 9.43
CA TYR A 221 12.34 -14.37 10.24
C TYR A 221 12.16 -15.86 10.56
N GLU A 222 11.81 -16.14 11.81
CA GLU A 222 11.15 -17.38 12.19
C GLU A 222 9.69 -17.25 11.79
N VAL A 223 9.18 -18.25 11.07
CA VAL A 223 7.78 -18.33 10.67
C VAL A 223 7.12 -19.45 11.45
N SER A 224 5.92 -19.20 11.94
CA SER A 224 5.04 -20.23 12.49
C SER A 224 3.73 -20.22 11.70
N CYS A 225 3.29 -21.35 11.19
CA CYS A 225 2.15 -21.43 10.28
C CYS A 225 1.38 -22.74 10.44
N THR A 226 0.19 -22.80 9.86
CA THR A 226 -0.54 -24.06 9.72
C THR A 226 0.08 -24.93 8.61
N PRO A 227 -0.16 -26.25 8.60
CA PRO A 227 0.43 -27.14 7.60
C PRO A 227 0.09 -26.77 6.15
N VAL A 228 -1.16 -26.36 5.87
CA VAL A 228 -1.55 -25.95 4.51
C VAL A 228 -0.85 -24.65 4.11
N VAL A 229 -0.70 -23.69 5.02
CA VAL A 229 0.06 -22.47 4.74
C VAL A 229 1.53 -22.77 4.49
N ALA A 230 2.14 -23.71 5.21
CA ALA A 230 3.53 -24.11 4.95
C ALA A 230 3.74 -24.63 3.52
N LYS A 231 2.78 -25.41 3.01
CA LYS A 231 2.78 -25.86 1.62
C LYS A 231 2.64 -24.67 0.66
N ILE A 232 1.72 -23.74 0.93
CA ILE A 232 1.56 -22.52 0.13
C ILE A 232 2.86 -21.70 0.10
N LEU A 233 3.57 -21.55 1.23
CA LEU A 233 4.85 -20.86 1.27
C LEU A 233 5.90 -21.55 0.40
N SER A 234 5.98 -22.89 0.48
CA SER A 234 6.93 -23.65 -0.31
C SER A 234 6.67 -23.58 -1.81
N GLU A 235 5.41 -23.68 -2.23
CA GLU A 235 5.03 -23.59 -3.64
C GLU A 235 5.21 -22.15 -4.15
N SER A 236 4.70 -21.17 -3.42
CA SER A 236 4.66 -19.77 -3.87
C SER A 236 6.04 -19.11 -3.91
N PHE A 237 6.99 -19.50 -3.06
CA PHE A 237 8.35 -18.95 -3.15
C PHE A 237 9.27 -19.71 -4.09
N ASN A 238 8.97 -20.97 -4.42
CA ASN A 238 9.70 -21.70 -5.45
C ASN A 238 9.28 -21.27 -6.87
N GLU A 239 7.99 -21.01 -7.07
CA GLU A 239 7.44 -20.55 -8.34
C GLU A 239 6.42 -19.41 -8.08
N PRO A 240 6.91 -18.17 -7.85
CA PRO A 240 6.04 -17.05 -7.52
C PRO A 240 5.19 -16.61 -8.72
N ALA A 241 3.91 -16.36 -8.47
CA ALA A 241 2.96 -15.90 -9.49
C ALA A 241 3.25 -14.48 -9.99
N ALA A 242 4.02 -13.69 -9.22
CA ALA A 242 4.42 -12.32 -9.54
C ALA A 242 5.81 -12.00 -8.96
N PRO A 243 6.52 -10.99 -9.51
CA PRO A 243 7.77 -10.50 -8.90
C PRO A 243 7.57 -10.18 -7.42
N LEU A 244 8.52 -10.60 -6.58
CA LEU A 244 8.43 -10.42 -5.14
C LEU A 244 8.94 -9.03 -4.75
N TYR A 245 8.16 -8.31 -3.96
CA TYR A 245 8.47 -6.95 -3.51
C TYR A 245 7.94 -6.69 -2.10
N LEU A 246 8.45 -5.63 -1.46
CA LEU A 246 8.00 -5.18 -0.14
C LEU A 246 7.60 -3.70 -0.19
N GLY A 247 6.35 -3.42 0.19
CA GLY A 247 5.77 -2.09 0.11
C GLY A 247 5.31 -1.75 -1.31
N THR A 248 6.24 -1.30 -2.15
CA THR A 248 5.96 -0.91 -3.55
C THR A 248 6.64 -1.87 -4.54
N ASN A 249 6.08 -1.99 -5.75
CA ASN A 249 6.63 -2.85 -6.80
C ASN A 249 7.92 -2.31 -7.44
N ASP A 250 8.37 -1.12 -7.03
CA ASP A 250 9.62 -0.50 -7.48
C ASP A 250 10.86 -1.18 -6.86
N GLY A 251 10.70 -1.84 -5.71
CA GLY A 251 11.79 -2.45 -4.97
C GLY A 251 11.61 -3.97 -4.80
N TRP A 252 12.44 -4.75 -5.50
CA TRP A 252 12.32 -6.21 -5.55
C TRP A 252 13.15 -6.91 -4.48
N VAL A 253 12.70 -8.10 -4.11
CA VAL A 253 13.37 -8.96 -3.15
C VAL A 253 13.49 -10.39 -3.67
N HIS A 254 14.54 -11.07 -3.25
CA HIS A 254 14.63 -12.51 -3.34
C HIS A 254 14.27 -13.11 -1.98
N VAL A 255 13.45 -14.17 -1.99
CA VAL A 255 12.94 -14.78 -0.77
C VAL A 255 13.24 -16.27 -0.79
N LYS A 256 13.80 -16.77 0.30
CA LYS A 256 14.00 -18.20 0.52
C LYS A 256 13.20 -18.65 1.74
N TRP A 257 12.38 -19.68 1.53
CA TRP A 257 11.65 -20.38 2.58
C TRP A 257 12.29 -21.75 2.83
N GLU A 258 12.50 -22.07 4.11
CA GLU A 258 13.01 -23.36 4.55
C GLU A 258 12.15 -23.84 5.73
N SER A 259 11.37 -24.90 5.55
CA SER A 259 10.65 -25.53 6.66
C SER A 259 11.63 -26.17 7.62
N TYR A 260 11.33 -26.12 8.92
CA TYR A 260 12.00 -26.97 9.90
C TYR A 260 11.32 -28.34 9.88
N ASP A 261 12.13 -29.39 9.88
CA ASP A 261 11.68 -30.77 10.05
C ASP A 261 11.03 -30.98 11.44
#